data_AF-A0A849VPK1-F1
#
_entry.id   AF-A0A849VPK1-F1
#
_cell.length_a   1.000
_cell.length_b   1.000
_cell.length_c   1.000
_cell.angle_alpha   90.00
_cell.angle_beta   90.00
_cell.angle_gamma   90.00
#
_symmetry.space_group_name_H-M   'P 1'
#
loop_
_entity.id
_entity.type
_entity.pdbx_description
1 polymer ?
#
loop_
_entity_poly.entity_id
_entity_poly.type
_entity_poly.pdbx_seq_one_letter_code
_entity_poly.pdbx_strand_id
1 'polypeptide(L)'
;MLKLGSRLEASPAYQRAVAAQRAKESAKAAPGSTGAKLLPMPSVMGRVINLPIKATSAEVDDAAERWRLYTWLLNAEYNSDKPSGAAIVEFNARKHGLKVDDLKGDRRIRTIVEAKYDAIEDLHRKRPDLSLPEIGRLLNKDHTTVLHALRKRGLKYKPRPQSFDPDKARRLYQSGLTNNEVAIAMDFAVETVRRATSPIARRGGQ
;
A
#
# COMPACT_ATOMS: atom_id res chain seq x y z
N MET A 1 42.02 -12.56 -39.19
CA MET A 1 41.69 -12.50 -37.75
C MET A 1 40.17 -12.55 -37.59
N LEU A 2 39.64 -13.69 -37.16
CA LEU A 2 38.19 -13.93 -36.98
C LEU A 2 37.72 -13.40 -35.62
N LYS A 3 36.62 -12.63 -35.62
CA LYS A 3 36.02 -12.00 -34.43
C LYS A 3 35.53 -13.04 -33.42
N LEU A 4 35.84 -12.80 -32.15
CA LEU A 4 35.61 -13.61 -30.95
C LEU A 4 34.14 -14.09 -30.74
N GLY A 5 33.16 -13.49 -31.42
CA GLY A 5 31.74 -13.88 -31.35
C GLY A 5 31.39 -15.20 -32.05
N SER A 6 32.22 -15.64 -33.01
CA SER A 6 31.95 -16.86 -33.81
C SER A 6 32.24 -18.18 -33.08
N ARG A 7 32.88 -18.14 -31.90
CA ARG A 7 33.30 -19.34 -31.15
C ARG A 7 32.30 -19.80 -30.08
N LEU A 8 31.34 -18.94 -29.69
CA LEU A 8 30.35 -19.25 -28.66
C LEU A 8 29.13 -20.02 -29.19
N GLU A 9 28.73 -19.77 -30.45
CA GLU A 9 27.55 -20.42 -31.06
C GLU A 9 27.81 -21.87 -31.50
N ALA A 10 29.08 -22.25 -31.66
CA ALA A 10 29.50 -23.62 -31.97
C ALA A 10 29.63 -24.51 -30.71
N SER A 11 29.36 -23.97 -29.51
CA SER A 11 29.49 -24.72 -28.25
C SER A 11 28.35 -25.75 -28.12
N PRO A 12 28.66 -27.06 -27.97
CA PRO A 12 27.65 -28.11 -27.81
C PRO A 12 26.75 -27.90 -26.58
N ALA A 13 27.24 -27.21 -25.54
CA ALA A 13 26.46 -26.86 -24.36
C ALA A 13 25.41 -25.77 -24.65
N TYR A 14 25.75 -24.81 -25.52
CA TYR A 14 24.83 -23.74 -25.95
C TYR A 14 23.68 -24.31 -26.76
N GLN A 15 23.97 -25.21 -27.69
CA GLN A 15 22.94 -25.84 -28.51
C GLN A 15 22.00 -26.75 -27.69
N ARG A 16 22.51 -27.45 -26.67
CA ARG A 16 21.68 -28.22 -25.73
C ARG A 16 20.77 -27.34 -24.87
N ALA A 17 21.25 -26.17 -24.44
CA ALA A 17 20.46 -25.22 -23.65
C ALA A 17 19.31 -24.63 -24.48
N VAL A 18 19.56 -24.29 -25.75
CA VAL A 18 18.53 -23.77 -26.67
C VAL A 18 17.50 -24.85 -27.03
N ALA A 19 17.93 -26.10 -27.24
CA ALA A 19 17.02 -27.22 -27.49
C ALA A 19 16.10 -27.53 -26.29
N ALA A 20 16.64 -27.49 -25.06
CA ALA A 20 15.86 -27.67 -23.83
C ALA A 20 14.82 -26.55 -23.62
N GLN A 21 15.14 -25.33 -24.06
CA GLN A 21 14.22 -24.19 -23.99
C GLN A 21 13.05 -24.35 -24.98
N ARG A 22 13.34 -24.75 -26.22
CA ARG A 22 12.32 -24.99 -27.25
C ARG A 22 11.38 -26.16 -26.90
N ALA A 23 11.90 -27.20 -26.25
CA ALA A 23 11.08 -28.33 -25.77
C ALA A 23 10.11 -27.93 -24.64
N LYS A 24 10.50 -26.98 -23.77
CA LYS A 24 9.62 -26.42 -22.73
C LYS A 24 8.56 -25.49 -23.32
N GLU A 25 8.88 -24.80 -24.41
CA GLU A 25 7.97 -23.90 -25.12
C GLU A 25 6.92 -24.67 -25.92
N SER A 26 7.29 -25.79 -26.56
CA SER A 26 6.33 -26.66 -27.28
C SER A 26 5.36 -27.38 -26.34
N ALA A 27 5.77 -27.68 -25.09
CA ALA A 27 4.90 -28.27 -24.08
C ALA A 27 3.85 -27.30 -23.51
N LYS A 28 4.00 -25.98 -23.73
CA LYS A 28 3.10 -24.94 -23.22
C LYS A 28 2.03 -24.52 -24.22
N ALA A 29 2.03 -25.09 -25.43
CA ALA A 29 1.11 -24.79 -26.51
C ALA A 29 0.17 -25.99 -26.80
N ALA A 30 -0.84 -26.18 -25.95
CA ALA A 30 -2.04 -26.97 -26.29
C ALA A 30 -3.30 -26.14 -25.93
N PRO A 31 -4.35 -26.10 -26.78
CA PRO A 31 -5.41 -25.10 -26.67
C PRO A 31 -6.60 -25.59 -25.84
N GLY A 32 -7.12 -24.76 -24.93
CA GLY A 32 -8.31 -25.09 -24.15
C GLY A 32 -8.87 -23.93 -23.30
N SER A 33 -9.91 -23.28 -23.84
CA SER A 33 -11.05 -22.61 -23.16
C SER A 33 -10.85 -21.43 -22.20
N THR A 34 -11.39 -20.29 -22.65
CA THR A 34 -12.28 -19.38 -21.89
C THR A 34 -11.66 -18.31 -20.98
N GLY A 35 -11.42 -17.14 -21.60
CA GLY A 35 -12.02 -15.89 -21.14
C GLY A 35 -11.60 -15.33 -19.78
N ALA A 36 -10.31 -15.07 -19.56
CA ALA A 36 -9.85 -14.15 -18.53
C ALA A 36 -9.19 -12.93 -19.21
N LYS A 37 -9.80 -11.74 -19.07
CA LYS A 37 -9.24 -10.47 -19.53
C LYS A 37 -7.97 -10.17 -18.73
N LEU A 38 -6.86 -10.61 -19.29
CA LEU A 38 -5.49 -10.27 -18.92
C LEU A 38 -5.35 -8.75 -19.02
N LEU A 39 -4.90 -8.07 -17.95
CA LEU A 39 -4.39 -6.71 -18.10
C LEU A 39 -3.19 -6.77 -19.06
N PRO A 40 -3.17 -6.00 -20.16
CA PRO A 40 -1.98 -5.94 -21.00
C PRO A 40 -0.91 -5.13 -20.26
N MET A 41 0.09 -5.82 -19.70
CA MET A 41 1.42 -5.26 -19.55
C MET A 41 2.20 -5.58 -20.84
N PRO A 42 2.87 -4.63 -21.49
CA PRO A 42 3.92 -4.98 -22.44
C PRO A 42 5.03 -5.70 -21.66
N SER A 43 5.33 -6.94 -22.09
CA SER A 43 6.34 -7.80 -21.50
C SER A 43 7.72 -7.16 -21.64
N VAL A 44 8.31 -6.69 -20.54
CA VAL A 44 9.74 -6.38 -20.45
C VAL A 44 10.28 -6.96 -19.15
N MET A 45 10.55 -8.26 -19.17
CA MET A 45 11.49 -8.90 -18.24
C MET A 45 12.71 -9.31 -19.06
N GLY A 46 13.84 -8.65 -18.84
CA GLY A 46 15.09 -9.01 -19.50
C GLY A 46 16.27 -8.08 -19.24
N ARG A 47 17.04 -8.42 -18.19
CA ARG A 47 18.48 -8.15 -17.96
C ARG A 47 18.95 -6.76 -17.49
N VAL A 48 19.70 -6.87 -16.37
CA VAL A 48 20.91 -6.14 -15.94
C VAL A 48 20.89 -4.62 -16.07
N ILE A 49 20.99 -4.00 -14.90
CA ILE A 49 21.29 -2.59 -14.64
C ILE A 49 22.45 -2.14 -15.54
N ASN A 50 22.13 -1.36 -16.57
CA ASN A 50 23.09 -0.44 -17.15
C ASN A 50 22.31 0.83 -17.47
N LEU A 51 22.58 1.91 -16.75
CA LEU A 51 21.96 3.21 -16.98
C LEU A 51 22.77 3.91 -18.09
N PRO A 52 22.27 4.11 -19.31
CA PRO A 52 22.88 5.09 -20.20
C PRO A 52 22.20 6.44 -19.94
N ILE A 53 22.77 7.26 -19.06
CA ILE A 53 22.45 8.69 -19.05
C ILE A 53 23.14 9.30 -20.27
N LYS A 54 22.53 9.16 -21.44
CA LYS A 54 22.73 10.05 -22.60
C LYS A 54 21.41 10.17 -23.34
N ALA A 55 20.52 11.00 -22.79
CA ALA A 55 19.38 11.49 -23.54
C ALA A 55 19.89 12.56 -24.54
N THR A 56 20.01 12.16 -25.80
CA THR A 56 20.08 13.10 -26.93
C THR A 56 18.77 13.01 -27.71
N SER A 57 17.97 14.05 -27.56
CA SER A 57 16.97 14.62 -28.48
C SER A 57 16.63 13.84 -29.75
N ALA A 58 15.58 13.02 -29.71
CA ALA A 58 14.63 12.81 -30.81
C ALA A 58 13.45 11.96 -30.30
N GLU A 59 12.41 12.64 -29.79
CA GLU A 59 11.00 12.24 -29.82
C GLU A 59 10.69 10.74 -29.60
N VAL A 60 11.09 10.22 -28.44
CA VAL A 60 10.62 8.94 -27.94
C VAL A 60 9.15 9.13 -27.52
N ASP A 61 8.23 8.27 -27.95
CA ASP A 61 6.80 8.29 -27.56
C ASP A 61 6.60 8.66 -26.08
N ASP A 62 6.38 9.96 -25.88
CA ASP A 62 6.67 10.65 -24.62
C ASP A 62 5.71 10.18 -23.52
N ALA A 63 4.47 9.84 -23.89
CA ALA A 63 3.48 9.29 -22.97
C ALA A 63 3.82 7.88 -22.46
N ALA A 64 4.36 7.01 -23.32
CA ALA A 64 4.66 5.63 -22.95
C ALA A 64 5.88 5.58 -22.02
N GLU A 65 6.91 6.36 -22.31
CA GLU A 65 8.09 6.44 -21.46
C GLU A 65 7.78 7.15 -20.13
N ARG A 66 7.01 8.25 -20.17
CA ARG A 66 6.48 8.88 -18.94
C ARG A 66 5.70 7.88 -18.09
N TRP A 67 4.86 7.05 -18.71
CA TRP A 67 4.10 6.02 -17.99
C TRP A 67 5.00 4.96 -17.36
N ARG A 68 6.04 4.51 -18.07
CA ARG A 68 7.03 3.56 -17.54
C ARG A 68 7.77 4.15 -16.35
N LEU A 69 8.31 5.36 -16.49
CA LEU A 69 9.00 6.07 -15.42
C LEU A 69 8.09 6.30 -14.22
N TYR A 70 6.86 6.73 -14.47
CA TYR A 70 5.86 6.92 -13.43
C TYR A 70 5.57 5.62 -12.68
N THR A 71 5.39 4.51 -13.40
CA THR A 71 5.15 3.18 -12.80
C THR A 71 6.35 2.73 -11.98
N TRP A 72 7.56 2.95 -12.47
CA TRP A 72 8.78 2.64 -11.73
C TRP A 72 8.91 3.47 -10.46
N LEU A 73 8.69 4.78 -10.52
CA LEU A 73 8.72 5.68 -9.37
C LEU A 73 7.66 5.31 -8.33
N LEU A 74 6.42 5.05 -8.76
CA LEU A 74 5.35 4.63 -7.88
C LEU A 74 5.68 3.30 -7.19
N ASN A 75 6.24 2.34 -7.92
CA ASN A 75 6.69 1.07 -7.35
C ASN A 75 7.82 1.27 -6.34
N ALA A 76 8.78 2.17 -6.64
CA ALA A 76 9.86 2.49 -5.70
C ALA A 76 9.30 3.13 -4.43
N GLU A 77 8.36 4.08 -4.54
CA GLU A 77 7.72 4.71 -3.37
C GLU A 77 6.89 3.70 -2.58
N TYR A 78 6.05 2.89 -3.23
CA TYR A 78 5.23 1.85 -2.60
C TYR A 78 6.05 0.79 -1.84
N ASN A 79 7.25 0.47 -2.36
CA ASN A 79 8.17 -0.50 -1.76
C ASN A 79 9.18 0.12 -0.79
N SER A 80 9.14 1.44 -0.55
CA SER A 80 9.95 2.07 0.49
C SER A 80 9.57 1.57 1.89
N ASP A 81 10.43 1.81 2.88
CA ASP A 81 10.20 1.41 4.27
C ASP A 81 8.93 2.03 4.86
N LYS A 82 8.61 3.27 4.45
CA LYS A 82 7.44 4.02 4.93
C LYS A 82 6.74 4.74 3.77
N PRO A 83 5.95 4.04 2.95
CA PRO A 83 5.29 4.62 1.79
C PRO A 83 4.23 5.67 2.19
N SER A 84 4.01 6.65 1.32
CA SER A 84 2.91 7.59 1.51
C SER A 84 1.55 6.87 1.36
N GLY A 85 0.53 7.35 2.07
CA GLY A 85 -0.83 6.81 1.92
C GLY A 85 -1.35 7.02 0.49
N ALA A 86 -0.96 8.12 -0.16
CA ALA A 86 -1.30 8.41 -1.55
C ALA A 86 -0.69 7.38 -2.51
N ALA A 87 0.60 7.05 -2.36
CA ALA A 87 1.25 6.03 -3.19
C ALA A 87 0.63 4.64 -3.02
N ILE A 88 0.24 4.26 -1.80
CA ILE A 88 -0.47 2.98 -1.57
C ILE A 88 -1.81 2.95 -2.32
N VAL A 89 -2.60 4.02 -2.23
CA VAL A 89 -3.90 4.13 -2.90
C VAL A 89 -3.71 4.11 -4.42
N GLU A 90 -2.75 4.86 -4.94
CA GLU A 90 -2.51 4.95 -6.37
C GLU A 90 -1.95 3.66 -6.96
N PHE A 91 -1.02 2.99 -6.26
CA PHE A 91 -0.52 1.68 -6.63
C PHE A 91 -1.67 0.67 -6.73
N ASN A 92 -2.56 0.62 -5.73
CA ASN A 92 -3.69 -0.31 -5.75
C ASN A 92 -4.73 0.04 -6.80
N ALA A 93 -5.00 1.31 -7.09
CA ALA A 93 -5.85 1.69 -8.21
C ALA A 93 -5.30 1.13 -9.53
N ARG A 94 -4.01 1.37 -9.79
CA ARG A 94 -3.35 0.97 -11.04
C ARG A 94 -3.19 -0.55 -11.16
N LYS A 95 -2.88 -1.24 -10.07
CA LYS A 95 -2.83 -2.72 -9.99
C LYS A 95 -4.13 -3.35 -10.48
N HIS A 96 -5.27 -2.70 -10.25
CA HIS A 96 -6.61 -3.15 -10.67
C HIS A 96 -7.09 -2.53 -11.99
N GLY A 97 -6.27 -1.71 -12.67
CA GLY A 97 -6.66 -1.01 -13.90
C GLY A 97 -7.68 0.11 -13.67
N LEU A 98 -7.71 0.69 -12.47
CA LEU A 98 -8.65 1.74 -12.04
C LEU A 98 -7.92 3.08 -11.81
N LYS A 99 -8.69 4.16 -11.75
CA LYS A 99 -8.23 5.47 -11.30
C LYS A 99 -8.42 5.60 -9.78
N VAL A 100 -7.64 6.49 -9.16
CA VAL A 100 -7.78 6.81 -7.73
C VAL A 100 -9.21 7.27 -7.40
N ASP A 101 -9.86 7.99 -8.31
CA ASP A 101 -11.25 8.43 -8.14
C ASP A 101 -12.25 7.27 -8.10
N ASP A 102 -11.94 6.14 -8.75
CA ASP A 102 -12.79 4.94 -8.67
C ASP A 102 -12.74 4.32 -7.27
N LEU A 103 -11.58 4.37 -6.62
CA LEU A 103 -11.38 3.90 -5.24
C LEU A 103 -12.02 4.86 -4.24
N LYS A 104 -12.00 6.18 -4.51
CA LYS A 104 -12.64 7.19 -3.66
C LYS A 104 -14.15 7.27 -3.83
N GLY A 105 -14.67 6.92 -5.00
CA GLY A 105 -16.09 6.96 -5.31
C GLY A 105 -16.92 5.88 -4.60
N ASP A 106 -18.24 5.96 -4.72
CA ASP A 106 -19.18 5.09 -3.98
C ASP A 106 -19.63 3.84 -4.74
N ARG A 107 -19.16 3.64 -5.98
CA ARG A 107 -19.46 2.45 -6.77
C ARG A 107 -19.03 1.17 -6.05
N ARG A 108 -19.91 0.16 -6.07
CA ARG A 108 -19.77 -1.12 -5.35
C ARG A 108 -19.64 -2.33 -6.28
N ILE A 109 -19.13 -2.11 -7.49
CA ILE A 109 -18.83 -3.19 -8.45
C ILE A 109 -17.73 -4.07 -7.86
N ARG A 110 -17.84 -5.40 -7.99
CA ARG A 110 -16.92 -6.38 -7.39
C ARG A 110 -15.44 -6.01 -7.58
N THR A 111 -15.02 -5.68 -8.80
CA THR A 111 -13.62 -5.28 -9.10
C THR A 111 -13.17 -4.04 -8.33
N ILE A 112 -14.03 -3.02 -8.22
CA ILE A 112 -13.73 -1.79 -7.47
C ILE A 112 -13.68 -2.06 -5.96
N VAL A 113 -14.56 -2.92 -5.46
CA VAL A 113 -14.59 -3.30 -4.05
C VAL A 113 -13.34 -4.08 -3.66
N GLU A 114 -12.89 -5.02 -4.49
CA GLU A 114 -11.62 -5.73 -4.28
C GLU A 114 -10.43 -4.78 -4.28
N ALA A 115 -10.38 -3.81 -5.22
CA ALA A 115 -9.33 -2.79 -5.25
C ALA A 115 -9.32 -1.91 -3.99
N LYS A 116 -10.50 -1.52 -3.48
CA LYS A 116 -10.63 -0.79 -2.21
C LYS A 116 -10.14 -1.63 -1.03
N TYR A 117 -10.46 -2.91 -0.99
CA TYR A 117 -10.06 -3.81 0.09
C TYR A 117 -8.55 -4.05 0.09
N ASP A 118 -7.93 -4.25 -1.08
CA ASP A 118 -6.47 -4.32 -1.21
C ASP A 118 -5.80 -3.03 -0.72
N ALA A 119 -6.31 -1.86 -1.12
CA ALA A 119 -5.77 -0.58 -0.68
C ALA A 119 -5.87 -0.39 0.85
N ILE A 120 -7.01 -0.78 1.46
CA ILE A 120 -7.22 -0.72 2.91
C ILE A 120 -6.27 -1.66 3.66
N GLU A 121 -6.10 -2.88 3.16
CA GLU A 121 -5.19 -3.88 3.71
C GLU A 121 -3.74 -3.41 3.67
N ASP A 122 -3.29 -2.87 2.54
CA ASP A 122 -1.94 -2.34 2.38
C ASP A 122 -1.70 -1.12 3.28
N LEU A 123 -2.67 -0.20 3.37
CA LEU A 123 -2.61 0.94 4.29
C LEU A 123 -2.46 0.46 5.73
N HIS A 124 -3.24 -0.53 6.15
CA HIS A 124 -3.17 -1.04 7.51
C HIS A 124 -1.83 -1.72 7.84
N ARG A 125 -1.24 -2.46 6.89
CA ARG A 125 0.03 -3.18 7.08
C ARG A 125 1.25 -2.28 6.99
N LYS A 126 1.31 -1.43 5.96
CA LYS A 126 2.48 -0.58 5.67
C LYS A 126 2.47 0.71 6.47
N ARG A 127 1.30 1.14 6.97
CA ARG A 127 1.13 2.36 7.76
C ARG A 127 0.41 2.08 9.08
N PRO A 128 1.04 1.33 10.00
CA PRO A 128 0.47 1.04 11.32
C PRO A 128 0.32 2.29 12.20
N ASP A 129 0.94 3.41 11.81
CA ASP A 129 0.76 4.73 12.42
C ASP A 129 -0.64 5.32 12.16
N LEU A 130 -1.34 4.90 11.10
CA LEU A 130 -2.67 5.39 10.75
C LEU A 130 -3.77 4.65 11.51
N SER A 131 -4.70 5.42 12.06
CA SER A 131 -5.97 4.93 12.61
C SER A 131 -6.99 4.60 11.50
N LEU A 132 -8.03 3.84 11.83
CA LEU A 132 -9.10 3.53 10.86
C LEU A 132 -9.78 4.80 10.27
N PRO A 133 -10.05 5.86 11.05
CA PRO A 133 -10.56 7.11 10.49
C PRO A 133 -9.57 7.79 9.53
N GLU A 134 -8.26 7.72 9.81
CA GLU A 134 -7.23 8.26 8.90
C GLU A 134 -7.17 7.49 7.58
N ILE A 135 -7.20 6.16 7.64
CA ILE A 135 -7.30 5.30 6.45
C ILE A 135 -8.58 5.62 5.67
N GLY A 136 -9.69 5.80 6.37
CA GLY A 136 -10.97 6.17 5.77
C GLY A 136 -10.92 7.50 5.02
N ARG A 137 -10.27 8.53 5.61
CA ARG A 137 -10.09 9.84 4.97
C ARG A 137 -9.31 9.76 3.65
N LEU A 138 -8.28 8.91 3.56
CA LEU A 138 -7.51 8.72 2.31
C LEU A 138 -8.36 8.18 1.16
N LEU A 139 -9.38 7.38 1.47
CA LEU A 139 -10.27 6.73 0.50
C LEU A 139 -11.67 7.38 0.44
N ASN A 140 -11.91 8.48 1.16
CA ASN A 140 -13.24 9.07 1.33
C ASN A 140 -14.29 8.02 1.76
N LYS A 141 -13.99 7.26 2.83
CA LYS A 141 -14.87 6.22 3.39
C LYS A 141 -14.93 6.31 4.90
N ASP A 142 -16.07 5.87 5.45
CA ASP A 142 -16.23 5.74 6.89
C ASP A 142 -15.28 4.69 7.47
N HIS A 143 -14.80 4.96 8.69
CA HIS A 143 -13.92 4.04 9.42
C HIS A 143 -14.57 2.66 9.65
N THR A 144 -15.90 2.58 9.69
CA THR A 144 -16.65 1.31 9.75
C THR A 144 -16.52 0.50 8.46
N THR A 145 -16.44 1.16 7.30
CA THR A 145 -16.15 0.53 6.01
C THR A 145 -14.74 -0.02 5.98
N VAL A 146 -13.77 0.73 6.52
CA VAL A 146 -12.38 0.27 6.68
C VAL A 146 -12.32 -0.97 7.58
N LEU A 147 -12.99 -0.93 8.73
CA LEU A 147 -13.09 -2.08 9.64
C LEU A 147 -13.72 -3.30 8.95
N HIS A 148 -14.78 -3.09 8.17
CA HIS A 148 -15.43 -4.16 7.41
C HIS A 148 -14.49 -4.79 6.38
N ALA A 149 -13.75 -3.98 5.62
CA ALA A 149 -12.78 -4.45 4.64
C ALA A 149 -11.66 -5.28 5.30
N LEU A 150 -11.09 -4.80 6.42
CA LEU A 150 -10.07 -5.53 7.17
C LEU A 150 -10.58 -6.89 7.65
N ARG A 151 -11.80 -6.96 8.18
CA ARG A 151 -12.44 -8.22 8.57
C ARG A 151 -12.62 -9.17 7.39
N LYS A 152 -13.01 -8.66 6.21
CA LYS A 152 -13.12 -9.45 4.98
C LYS A 152 -11.78 -10.01 4.50
N ARG A 153 -10.68 -9.30 4.79
CA ARG A 153 -9.30 -9.75 4.54
C ARG A 153 -8.70 -10.60 5.67
N GLY A 154 -9.50 -10.95 6.69
CA GLY A 154 -9.04 -11.78 7.82
C GLY A 154 -8.13 -11.06 8.81
N LEU A 155 -8.04 -9.73 8.74
CA LEU A 155 -7.20 -8.92 9.62
C LEU A 155 -7.95 -8.52 10.89
N LYS A 156 -7.27 -8.67 12.03
CA LYS A 156 -7.79 -8.24 13.33
C LYS A 156 -7.30 -6.83 13.64
N TYR A 157 -8.22 -5.87 13.67
CA TYR A 157 -7.93 -4.54 14.19
C TYR A 157 -8.03 -4.54 15.72
N LYS A 158 -6.94 -4.19 16.39
CA LYS A 158 -6.96 -3.80 17.82
C LYS A 158 -7.05 -2.28 17.86
N PRO A 159 -8.09 -1.69 18.47
CA PRO A 159 -8.09 -0.26 18.70
C PRO A 159 -6.83 0.12 19.49
N ARG A 160 -6.19 1.24 19.13
CA ARG A 160 -5.20 1.86 20.01
C ARG A 160 -5.83 2.05 21.40
N PRO A 161 -5.05 1.93 22.50
CA PRO A 161 -5.54 2.19 23.85
C PRO A 161 -6.38 3.48 23.86
N GLN A 162 -7.52 3.42 24.55
CA GLN A 162 -8.69 4.29 24.35
C GLN A 162 -8.33 5.77 24.21
N SER A 163 -9.19 6.54 23.54
CA SER A 163 -9.17 8.00 23.74
C SER A 163 -9.29 8.26 25.24
N PHE A 164 -8.42 9.12 25.79
CA PHE A 164 -8.49 9.50 27.19
C PHE A 164 -9.89 10.04 27.51
N ASP A 165 -10.60 9.39 28.44
CA ASP A 165 -11.93 9.79 28.90
C ASP A 165 -11.78 10.70 30.14
N PRO A 166 -11.93 12.03 29.98
CA PRO A 166 -11.73 12.96 31.08
C PRO A 166 -12.77 12.81 32.19
N ASP A 167 -13.99 12.37 31.86
CA ASP A 167 -15.06 12.23 32.85
C ASP A 167 -14.85 10.99 33.70
N LYS A 168 -14.39 9.89 33.10
CA LYS A 168 -13.94 8.71 33.86
C LYS A 168 -12.76 9.05 34.77
N ALA A 169 -11.78 9.81 34.29
CA ALA A 169 -10.64 10.26 35.10
C ALA A 169 -11.10 11.10 36.30
N ARG A 170 -12.07 12.01 36.10
CA ARG A 170 -12.67 12.82 37.17
C ARG A 170 -13.43 11.99 38.18
N ARG A 171 -14.23 11.00 37.75
CA ARG A 171 -14.96 10.10 38.66
C ARG A 171 -14.01 9.29 39.54
N LEU A 172 -12.94 8.75 38.95
CA LEU A 172 -11.92 8.00 39.70
C LEU A 172 -11.20 8.91 40.70
N TYR A 173 -10.83 10.12 40.31
CA TYR A 173 -10.24 11.10 41.23
C TYR A 173 -11.21 11.50 42.37
N GLN A 174 -12.47 11.76 42.05
CA GLN A 174 -13.52 12.08 43.04
C GLN A 174 -13.81 10.91 44.00
N SER A 175 -13.56 9.66 43.56
CA SER A 175 -13.66 8.49 44.44
C SER A 175 -12.48 8.34 45.42
N GLY A 176 -11.53 9.28 45.41
CA GLY A 176 -10.41 9.34 46.34
C GLY A 176 -9.08 8.81 45.80
N LEU A 177 -9.03 8.32 44.55
CA LEU A 177 -7.76 7.93 43.94
C LEU A 177 -6.91 9.16 43.63
N THR A 178 -5.61 9.04 43.85
CA THR A 178 -4.63 10.05 43.46
C THR A 178 -4.44 10.08 41.94
N ASN A 179 -3.96 11.21 41.39
CA ASN A 179 -3.71 11.34 39.95
C ASN A 179 -2.79 10.23 39.40
N ASN A 180 -1.85 9.74 40.21
CA ASN A 180 -0.94 8.65 39.82
C ASN A 180 -1.67 7.30 39.73
N GLU A 181 -2.55 7.00 40.69
CA GLU A 181 -3.32 5.76 40.68
C GLU A 181 -4.37 5.76 39.56
N VAL A 182 -5.01 6.91 39.29
CA VAL A 182 -5.91 7.07 38.13
C VAL A 182 -5.15 6.88 36.82
N ALA A 183 -3.92 7.39 36.72
CA ALA A 183 -3.07 7.23 35.53
C ALA A 183 -2.70 5.77 35.27
N ILE A 184 -2.32 5.03 36.32
CA ILE A 184 -2.08 3.59 36.24
C ILE A 184 -3.36 2.84 35.86
N ALA A 185 -4.49 3.15 36.51
CA ALA A 185 -5.77 2.49 36.26
C ALA A 185 -6.31 2.71 34.84
N MET A 186 -5.97 3.84 34.22
CA MET A 186 -6.40 4.17 32.86
C MET A 186 -5.34 3.92 31.79
N ASP A 187 -4.11 3.55 32.15
CA ASP A 187 -2.95 3.40 31.24
C ASP A 187 -2.63 4.69 30.47
N PHE A 188 -2.53 5.83 31.19
CA PHE A 188 -2.13 7.12 30.63
C PHE A 188 -1.03 7.78 31.46
N ALA A 189 -0.38 8.79 30.87
CA ALA A 189 0.54 9.65 31.60
C ALA A 189 -0.20 10.44 32.72
N VAL A 190 0.46 10.57 33.87
CA VAL A 190 -0.05 11.31 35.05
C VAL A 190 -0.45 12.75 34.70
N GLU A 191 0.31 13.40 33.82
CA GLU A 191 0.02 14.77 33.37
C GLU A 191 -1.29 14.87 32.59
N THR A 192 -1.65 13.85 31.81
CA THR A 192 -2.92 13.81 31.08
C THR A 192 -4.11 13.76 32.05
N VAL A 193 -4.01 12.93 33.09
CA VAL A 193 -5.01 12.85 34.17
C VAL A 193 -5.08 14.18 34.92
N ARG A 194 -3.92 14.72 35.32
CA ARG A 194 -3.84 16.00 36.05
C ARG A 194 -4.51 17.14 35.29
N ARG A 195 -4.33 17.25 33.98
CA ARG A 195 -5.02 18.26 33.15
C ARG A 195 -6.53 18.12 33.18
N ALA A 196 -7.04 16.89 33.28
CA ALA A 196 -8.48 16.61 33.29
C ALA A 196 -9.13 16.83 34.66
N THR A 197 -8.40 16.53 35.74
CA THR A 197 -8.86 16.63 37.13
C THR A 197 -8.57 18.00 37.75
N SER A 198 -7.65 18.78 37.18
CA SER A 198 -7.40 20.16 37.60
C SER A 198 -8.67 21.00 37.42
N PRO A 199 -9.09 21.78 38.45
CA PRO A 199 -10.16 22.74 38.27
C PRO A 199 -9.69 23.75 37.22
N ILE A 200 -10.32 23.73 36.04
CA ILE A 200 -10.12 24.75 35.03
C ILE A 200 -10.33 26.09 35.72
N ALA A 201 -9.27 26.90 35.83
CA ALA A 201 -9.37 28.25 36.34
C ALA A 201 -10.47 28.95 35.55
N ARG A 202 -11.56 29.33 36.22
CA ARG A 202 -12.62 30.16 35.67
C ARG A 202 -11.96 31.40 35.04
N ARG A 203 -11.84 31.45 33.72
CA ARG A 203 -11.45 32.65 32.97
C ARG A 203 -12.51 32.94 31.92
N GLY A 204 -13.04 34.15 31.99
CA GLY A 204 -13.95 34.73 31.02
C GLY A 204 -15.32 35.07 31.60
N GLY A 205 -15.35 35.95 32.60
CA GLY A 205 -16.59 36.43 33.22
C GLY A 205 -16.31 37.59 34.16
N GLN A 206 -15.81 38.69 33.59
CA GLN A 206 -16.08 40.04 34.08
C GLN A 206 -16.84 40.76 32.99
#